data_AF-A0A2D6E0U5-F1
#
_entry.id   AF-A0A2D6E0U5-F1
#
_cell.length_a   1.000
_cell.length_b   1.000
_cell.length_c   1.000
_cell.angle_alpha   90.00
_cell.angle_beta   90.00
_cell.angle_gamma   90.00
#
_symmetry.space_group_name_H-M   'P 1'
#
loop_
_entity.id
_entity.type
_entity.pdbx_description
1 polymer ?
#
loop_
_entity_poly.entity_id
_entity_poly.type
_entity_poly.pdbx_seq_one_letter_code
_entity_poly.pdbx_strand_id
1 'polypeptide(L)'
;MATSYDLNITQGSSYNIRLKTKDTAGIPLNLSGFHVSGYIRNKYSDKVHLLDLKPIIVSGHSAGADPNDPLKTDAIHSGLIDINLHPTGTAALPITQALYDIEIYSGDATHWPPSNIPENDPPTSFLAFKVLNGKVNVHPESTY
;
A
#
# COMPACT_ATOMS: atom_id res chain seq x y z
N MET A 1 -14.05 -0.99 4.19
CA MET A 1 -14.04 -1.91 3.03
C MET A 1 -12.94 -1.44 2.10
N ALA A 2 -12.14 -2.34 1.54
CA ALA A 2 -11.10 -1.98 0.57
C ALA A 2 -11.75 -1.36 -0.68
N THR A 3 -11.20 -0.25 -1.16
CA THR A 3 -11.65 0.36 -2.41
C THR A 3 -11.03 -0.39 -3.58
N SER A 4 -11.80 -0.61 -4.66
CA SER A 4 -11.25 -1.12 -5.92
C SER A 4 -10.94 0.04 -6.85
N TYR A 5 -9.75 0.05 -7.45
CA TYR A 5 -9.33 1.05 -8.42
C TYR A 5 -8.39 0.41 -9.44
N ASP A 6 -8.52 0.76 -10.72
CA ASP A 6 -7.64 0.21 -11.76
C ASP A 6 -6.46 1.16 -12.03
N LEU A 7 -5.24 0.65 -11.95
CA LEU A 7 -4.02 1.38 -12.29
C LEU A 7 -3.77 1.27 -13.79
N ASN A 8 -3.57 2.40 -14.46
CA ASN A 8 -3.21 2.43 -15.87
C ASN A 8 -1.77 2.94 -15.98
N ILE A 9 -0.85 2.04 -16.32
CA ILE A 9 0.59 2.29 -16.36
C ILE A 9 1.03 2.26 -17.82
N THR A 10 1.83 3.24 -18.21
CA THR A 10 2.57 3.18 -19.49
C THR A 10 3.96 2.64 -19.20
N GLN A 11 4.38 1.60 -19.93
CA GLN A 11 5.69 0.98 -19.80
C GLN A 11 6.78 2.05 -20.00
N GLY A 12 7.81 2.06 -19.15
CA GLY A 12 8.90 3.04 -19.22
C GLY A 12 8.54 4.44 -18.70
N SER A 13 7.32 4.69 -18.22
CA SER A 13 6.92 5.98 -17.64
C SER A 13 6.89 5.95 -16.11
N SER A 14 7.08 7.12 -15.48
CA SER A 14 6.81 7.28 -14.06
C SER A 14 5.31 7.16 -13.78
N TYR A 15 4.94 6.52 -12.68
CA TYR A 15 3.55 6.47 -12.22
C TYR A 15 3.48 6.78 -10.73
N ASN A 16 2.69 7.78 -10.35
CA ASN A 16 2.56 8.21 -8.95
C ASN A 16 1.08 8.26 -8.56
N ILE A 17 0.75 7.70 -7.40
CA ILE A 17 -0.59 7.78 -6.81
C ILE A 17 -0.47 7.98 -5.30
N ARG A 18 -1.34 8.83 -4.75
CA ARG A 18 -1.49 9.05 -3.32
C ARG A 18 -2.84 8.51 -2.86
N LEU A 19 -2.81 7.59 -1.90
CA LEU A 19 -3.97 7.02 -1.26
C LEU A 19 -4.28 7.76 0.04
N LYS A 20 -5.56 7.82 0.39
CA LYS A 20 -6.02 8.35 1.67
C LYS A 20 -6.93 7.33 2.35
N THR A 21 -6.36 6.62 3.32
CA THR A 21 -7.06 5.61 4.12
C THR A 21 -7.91 6.27 5.19
N LYS A 22 -9.16 5.82 5.31
CA LYS A 22 -10.13 6.33 6.27
C LYS A 22 -10.89 5.17 6.91
N ASP A 23 -11.37 5.38 8.13
CA ASP A 23 -12.31 4.47 8.77
C ASP A 23 -13.73 4.59 8.19
N THR A 24 -14.68 3.83 8.75
CA THR A 24 -16.09 3.86 8.32
C THR A 24 -16.79 5.18 8.62
N ALA A 25 -16.25 6.00 9.52
CA ALA A 25 -16.74 7.33 9.83
C ALA A 25 -16.12 8.42 8.93
N GLY A 26 -15.22 8.04 8.01
CA GLY A 26 -14.54 8.96 7.11
C GLY A 26 -13.35 9.69 7.75
N ILE A 27 -12.94 9.29 8.95
CA ILE A 27 -11.79 9.84 9.67
C ILE A 27 -10.51 9.18 9.13
N PRO A 28 -9.45 9.96 8.86
CA PRO A 28 -8.16 9.39 8.46
C PRO A 28 -7.65 8.35 9.47
N LEU A 29 -7.19 7.21 8.95
CA LEU A 29 -6.64 6.15 9.80
C LEU A 29 -5.27 6.55 10.35
N ASN A 30 -5.03 6.29 11.63
CA ASN A 30 -3.68 6.35 12.21
C ASN A 30 -2.88 5.13 11.77
N LEU A 31 -1.82 5.34 11.00
CA LEU A 31 -0.94 4.29 10.47
C LEU A 31 0.32 4.09 11.36
N SER A 32 0.36 4.66 12.57
CA SER A 32 1.48 4.48 13.49
C SER A 32 1.57 3.03 13.94
N GLY A 33 2.78 2.45 13.84
CA GLY A 33 3.01 1.02 14.10
C GLY A 33 2.52 0.10 12.98
N PHE A 34 2.03 0.64 11.86
CA PHE A 34 1.71 -0.14 10.67
C PHE A 34 2.85 -0.07 9.65
N HIS A 35 2.99 -1.14 8.91
CA HIS A 35 3.75 -1.25 7.68
C HIS A 35 2.76 -1.32 6.51
N VAL A 36 3.25 -1.01 5.31
CA VAL A 36 2.46 -1.12 4.08
C VAL A 36 3.23 -1.95 3.06
N SER A 37 2.53 -2.77 2.30
CA SER A 37 3.09 -3.54 1.20
C SER A 37 2.13 -3.55 0.02
N GLY A 38 2.67 -3.81 -1.17
CA GLY A 38 1.84 -3.97 -2.35
C GLY A 38 2.59 -4.58 -3.52
N TYR A 39 1.93 -5.45 -4.25
CA TYR A 39 2.56 -6.20 -5.34
C TYR A 39 1.66 -6.26 -6.56
N ILE A 40 2.27 -6.17 -7.74
CA ILE A 40 1.61 -6.51 -9.01
C ILE A 40 1.89 -7.98 -9.31
N ARG A 41 0.85 -8.76 -9.62
CA ARG A 41 0.93 -10.20 -9.95
C ARG A 41 0.01 -10.54 -11.11
N ASN A 42 0.30 -11.59 -11.87
CA ASN A 42 -0.65 -12.05 -12.91
C ASN A 42 -1.97 -12.53 -12.29
N LYS A 43 -1.87 -13.22 -11.14
CA LYS A 43 -3.01 -13.61 -10.30
C LYS A 43 -2.62 -13.58 -8.82
N TYR A 44 -3.60 -13.38 -7.93
CA TYR A 44 -3.34 -13.28 -6.48
C TYR A 44 -2.68 -14.53 -5.86
N SER A 45 -2.87 -15.70 -6.47
CA SER A 45 -2.27 -16.96 -6.01
C SER A 45 -0.81 -17.16 -6.43
N ASP A 46 -0.26 -16.27 -7.27
CA ASP A 46 1.14 -16.37 -7.68
C ASP A 46 2.09 -16.01 -6.53
N LYS A 47 3.14 -16.82 -6.35
CA LYS A 47 4.22 -16.54 -5.38
C LYS A 47 5.22 -15.50 -5.88
N VAL A 48 5.37 -15.40 -7.20
CA VAL A 48 6.26 -14.44 -7.87
C VAL A 48 5.45 -13.22 -8.26
N HIS A 49 5.97 -12.03 -7.95
CA HIS A 49 5.39 -10.77 -8.36
C HIS A 49 6.07 -10.24 -9.64
N LEU A 50 5.33 -9.48 -10.44
CA LEU A 50 5.85 -8.75 -11.59
C LEU A 50 6.62 -7.50 -11.14
N LEU A 51 6.09 -6.81 -10.13
CA LEU A 51 6.69 -5.61 -9.56
C LEU A 51 6.26 -5.44 -8.10
N ASP A 52 7.21 -5.05 -7.26
CA ASP A 52 6.95 -4.56 -5.90
C ASP A 52 6.63 -3.06 -5.98
N LEU A 53 5.45 -2.68 -5.51
CA LEU A 53 4.96 -1.30 -5.56
C LEU A 53 5.67 -0.39 -4.54
N LYS A 54 6.33 -0.98 -3.54
CA LYS A 54 7.03 -0.27 -2.45
C LYS A 54 6.27 0.95 -1.92
N PRO A 55 5.00 0.78 -1.51
CA PRO A 55 4.24 1.88 -0.93
C PRO A 55 4.96 2.44 0.29
N ILE A 56 4.85 3.74 0.52
CA ILE A 56 5.41 4.43 1.67
C ILE A 56 4.31 5.17 2.43
N ILE A 57 4.29 5.04 3.76
CA ILE A 57 3.42 5.85 4.61
C ILE A 57 4.04 7.24 4.69
N VAL A 58 3.24 8.27 4.44
CA VAL A 58 3.73 9.65 4.37
C VAL A 58 2.99 10.58 5.30
N SER A 59 3.72 11.60 5.76
CA SER A 59 3.17 12.69 6.53
C SER A 59 2.26 13.60 5.73
N GLY A 60 1.17 14.04 6.35
CA GLY A 60 0.35 15.12 5.80
C GLY A 60 -0.67 15.63 6.78
N HIS A 61 -1.34 16.72 6.40
CA HIS A 61 -2.40 17.33 7.21
C HIS A 61 -3.69 16.52 7.07
N SER A 62 -4.29 16.09 8.19
CA SER A 62 -5.61 15.47 8.16
C SER A 62 -6.65 16.44 7.59
N ALA A 63 -7.56 15.94 6.74
CA ALA A 63 -8.60 16.82 6.16
C ALA A 63 -9.55 17.28 7.28
N GLY A 64 -9.66 18.59 7.47
CA GLY A 64 -10.47 19.20 8.55
C GLY A 64 -9.70 19.54 9.82
N ALA A 65 -8.38 19.34 9.86
CA ALA A 65 -7.56 19.81 10.97
C ALA A 65 -7.29 21.32 10.86
N ASP A 66 -7.33 22.03 11.99
CA ASP A 66 -6.83 23.40 12.09
C ASP A 66 -5.34 23.40 11.68
N PRO A 67 -4.90 24.29 10.77
CA PRO A 67 -3.49 24.39 10.37
C PRO A 67 -2.51 24.64 11.52
N ASN A 68 -3.01 24.97 12.73
CA ASN A 68 -2.21 25.24 13.92
C ASN A 68 -2.31 24.16 15.02
N ASP A 69 -2.96 23.02 14.77
CA ASP A 69 -3.08 21.93 15.77
C ASP A 69 -1.80 21.06 15.82
N PRO A 70 -0.99 21.12 16.91
CA PRO A 70 0.29 20.42 17.01
C PRO A 70 0.16 18.90 17.18
N LEU A 71 -1.05 18.37 17.45
CA LEU A 71 -1.31 16.92 17.55
C LEU A 71 -1.75 16.32 16.20
N LYS A 72 -1.96 17.14 15.16
CA LYS A 72 -2.47 16.72 13.85
C LYS A 72 -1.55 17.03 12.67
N THR A 73 -0.39 17.62 12.94
CA THR A 73 0.77 17.73 12.04
C THR A 73 1.61 16.45 12.00
N ASP A 74 1.27 15.45 12.84
CA ASP A 74 2.02 14.21 12.92
C ASP A 74 1.78 13.30 11.71
N ALA A 75 2.90 12.87 11.15
CA ALA A 75 3.05 12.18 9.88
C ALA A 75 2.13 10.96 9.66
N ILE A 76 1.63 10.39 10.74
CA ILE A 76 1.09 9.05 10.78
C ILE A 76 -0.43 9.04 11.02
N HIS A 77 -1.01 10.18 11.42
CA HIS A 77 -2.45 10.35 11.60
C HIS A 77 -3.18 10.77 10.32
N SER A 78 -2.44 11.02 9.22
CA SER A 78 -2.95 11.53 7.95
C SER A 78 -3.66 10.48 7.09
N GLY A 79 -3.39 9.19 7.37
CA GLY A 79 -3.83 8.06 6.57
C GLY A 79 -3.26 8.06 5.13
N LEU A 80 -2.15 8.75 4.88
CA LEU A 80 -1.61 8.88 3.53
C LEU A 80 -0.58 7.80 3.20
N ILE A 81 -0.74 7.22 2.02
CA ILE A 81 0.19 6.23 1.45
C ILE A 81 0.53 6.67 0.03
N ASP A 82 1.81 6.81 -0.29
CA ASP A 82 2.28 7.09 -1.63
C ASP A 82 2.82 5.84 -2.31
N ILE A 83 2.56 5.73 -3.60
CA ILE A 83 3.16 4.74 -4.49
C ILE A 83 3.81 5.52 -5.61
N ASN A 84 5.13 5.41 -5.71
CA ASN A 84 5.94 6.10 -6.71
C ASN A 84 6.73 5.05 -7.51
N LEU A 85 6.28 4.78 -8.73
CA LEU A 85 6.93 3.83 -9.63
C LEU A 85 7.86 4.59 -10.56
N HIS A 86 9.15 4.26 -10.49
CA HIS A 86 10.16 4.80 -11.39
C HIS A 86 10.06 4.15 -12.79
N PRO A 87 10.40 4.86 -13.88
CA PRO A 87 10.48 4.33 -15.24
C PRO A 87 11.16 2.97 -15.38
N THR A 88 12.22 2.74 -14.61
CA THR A 88 12.96 1.46 -14.62
C THR A 88 12.13 0.28 -14.12
N GLY A 89 11.24 0.51 -13.15
CA GLY A 89 10.33 -0.52 -12.64
C GLY A 89 9.17 -0.78 -13.60
N THR A 90 8.58 0.29 -14.15
CA THR A 90 7.47 0.17 -15.12
C THR A 90 7.93 -0.37 -16.46
N ALA A 91 9.19 -0.13 -16.88
CA ALA A 91 9.79 -0.72 -18.07
C ALA A 91 9.92 -2.26 -18.02
N ALA A 92 10.08 -2.82 -16.81
CA ALA A 92 10.19 -4.27 -16.60
C ALA A 92 8.83 -4.98 -16.63
N LEU A 93 7.72 -4.24 -16.60
CA LEU A 93 6.39 -4.83 -16.67
C LEU A 93 6.08 -5.28 -18.11
N PRO A 94 5.58 -6.52 -18.30
CA PRO A 94 5.06 -6.92 -19.60
C PRO A 94 3.79 -6.15 -19.93
N ILE A 95 3.53 -5.91 -21.22
CA ILE A 95 2.25 -5.37 -21.70
C ILE A 95 1.16 -6.41 -21.41
N THR A 96 0.36 -6.17 -20.38
CA THR A 96 -0.61 -7.13 -19.86
C THR A 96 -1.69 -6.45 -19.02
N GLN A 97 -2.71 -7.22 -18.67
CA GLN A 97 -3.60 -6.92 -17.56
C GLN A 97 -3.22 -7.83 -16.37
N ALA A 98 -2.75 -7.22 -15.29
CA ALA A 98 -2.37 -7.88 -14.06
C ALA A 98 -3.31 -7.48 -12.91
N LEU A 99 -3.08 -8.03 -11.72
CA LEU A 99 -3.79 -7.70 -10.50
C LEU A 99 -2.82 -7.09 -9.50
N TYR A 100 -3.33 -6.25 -8.62
CA TYR A 100 -2.58 -5.73 -7.49
C TYR A 100 -3.43 -5.62 -6.24
N ASP A 101 -2.75 -5.61 -5.10
CA ASP A 101 -3.29 -5.23 -3.82
C ASP A 101 -2.28 -4.40 -3.01
N ILE A 102 -2.82 -3.51 -2.20
CA ILE A 102 -2.12 -2.74 -1.18
C ILE A 102 -2.69 -3.14 0.16
N GLU A 103 -1.82 -3.53 1.08
CA GLU A 103 -2.19 -3.99 2.41
C GLU A 103 -1.36 -3.26 3.46
N ILE A 104 -2.02 -2.85 4.55
CA ILE A 104 -1.36 -2.39 5.76
C ILE A 104 -1.35 -3.53 6.77
N TYR A 105 -0.27 -3.66 7.53
CA TYR A 105 -0.15 -4.67 8.56
C TYR A 105 0.62 -4.20 9.78
N SER A 106 0.32 -4.75 10.95
CA SER A 106 1.07 -4.49 12.19
C SER A 106 1.59 -5.80 12.79
N GLY A 107 2.74 -5.73 13.47
CA GLY A 107 3.41 -6.87 14.09
C GLY A 107 4.47 -7.54 13.20
N ASP A 108 5.34 -8.34 13.81
CA ASP A 108 6.42 -9.04 13.12
C ASP A 108 5.91 -10.31 12.42
N ALA A 109 6.00 -10.33 11.08
CA ALA A 109 5.64 -11.49 10.26
C ALA A 109 6.55 -12.73 10.47
N THR A 110 7.60 -12.63 11.29
CA THR A 110 8.57 -13.70 11.57
C THR A 110 8.04 -14.78 12.52
N HIS A 111 6.88 -14.60 13.15
CA HIS A 111 6.30 -15.55 14.10
C HIS A 111 5.29 -16.55 13.48
N TRP A 112 5.35 -16.77 12.17
CA TRP A 112 4.48 -17.75 11.50
C TRP A 112 5.27 -18.93 10.89
N PRO A 113 5.04 -20.18 11.32
CA PRO A 113 4.06 -20.65 12.32
C PRO A 113 4.50 -20.37 13.77
N PRO A 114 3.56 -20.35 14.75
CA PRO A 114 3.88 -20.15 16.16
C PRO A 114 4.53 -21.41 16.73
N SER A 115 5.82 -21.60 16.49
CA SER A 115 6.62 -22.54 17.24
C SER A 115 7.28 -21.81 18.40
N ASN A 116 6.61 -21.87 19.55
CA ASN A 116 7.09 -21.51 20.90
C ASN A 116 7.01 -20.04 21.31
N ILE A 117 5.80 -19.47 21.37
CA ILE A 117 5.57 -18.28 22.20
C ILE A 117 5.62 -18.74 23.67
N PRO A 118 6.56 -18.25 24.51
CA PRO A 118 6.48 -18.47 25.94
C PRO A 118 5.18 -17.87 26.46
N GLU A 119 4.45 -18.59 27.31
CA GLU A 119 3.11 -18.26 27.83
C GLU A 119 2.95 -16.84 28.44
N ASN A 120 4.06 -16.13 28.67
CA ASN A 120 4.12 -14.80 29.27
C ASN A 120 4.37 -13.65 28.28
N ASP A 121 4.52 -13.90 26.97
CA ASP A 121 4.54 -12.82 25.98
C ASP A 121 3.10 -12.51 25.53
N PRO A 122 2.62 -11.25 25.63
CA PRO A 122 1.31 -10.91 25.08
C PRO A 122 1.33 -11.25 23.59
N PRO A 123 0.31 -11.94 23.04
CA PRO A 123 0.30 -12.28 21.63
C PRO A 123 0.37 -10.97 20.83
N THR A 124 1.49 -10.73 20.15
CA THR A 124 1.58 -9.66 19.16
C THR A 124 0.67 -10.06 18.02
N SER A 125 -0.57 -9.56 18.04
CA SER A 125 -1.56 -9.88 17.03
C SER A 125 -1.09 -9.33 15.69
N PHE A 126 -0.79 -10.23 14.75
CA PHE A 126 -0.61 -9.85 13.37
C PHE A 126 -1.97 -9.45 12.80
N LEU A 127 -2.10 -8.18 12.43
CA LEU A 127 -3.28 -7.66 11.78
C LEU A 127 -2.88 -7.23 10.38
N ALA A 128 -3.60 -7.68 9.36
CA ALA A 128 -3.44 -7.22 7.98
C ALA A 128 -4.79 -6.78 7.42
N PHE A 129 -4.82 -5.59 6.82
CA PHE A 129 -6.01 -4.99 6.22
C PHE A 129 -5.73 -4.60 4.77
N LYS A 130 -6.63 -5.01 3.88
CA LYS A 130 -6.59 -4.59 2.48
C LYS A 130 -7.08 -3.14 2.36
N VAL A 131 -6.24 -2.30 1.79
CA VAL A 131 -6.51 -0.86 1.59
C VAL A 131 -7.09 -0.62 0.21
N LEU A 132 -6.41 -1.15 -0.81
CA LEU A 132 -6.73 -0.95 -2.21
C LEU A 132 -6.45 -2.23 -2.98
N ASN A 133 -7.26 -2.52 -3.98
CA ASN A 133 -6.97 -3.57 -4.94
C ASN A 133 -7.54 -3.24 -6.31
N GLY A 134 -7.21 -4.04 -7.31
CA GLY A 134 -7.80 -3.91 -8.63
C GLY A 134 -6.92 -4.49 -9.70
N LYS A 135 -7.14 -4.01 -10.92
CA LYS A 135 -6.35 -4.39 -12.08
C LYS A 135 -5.23 -3.39 -12.32
N VAL A 136 -4.16 -3.87 -12.93
CA VAL A 136 -3.13 -3.03 -13.53
C VAL A 136 -3.16 -3.26 -15.03
N ASN A 137 -3.47 -2.22 -15.79
CA ASN A 137 -3.39 -2.22 -17.24
C ASN A 137 -2.04 -1.61 -17.65
N VAL A 138 -1.18 -2.40 -18.28
CA VAL A 138 0.13 -1.95 -18.77
C VAL A 138 0.04 -1.71 -20.27
N HIS A 139 0.28 -0.47 -20.68
CA HIS A 139 0.29 -0.04 -22.07
C HIS A 139 1.73 0.07 -22.58
N PRO A 140 2.00 -0.21 -23.88
CA PRO A 140 3.30 0.05 -24.47
C PRO A 140 3.67 1.54 -24.39
N GLU A 141 4.97 1.83 -24.34
CA GLU A 141 5.47 3.17 -24.63
C GLU A 141 5.10 3.56 -26.08
N SER A 142 4.53 4.75 -26.26
CA SER A 142 4.21 5.26 -27.59
C SER A 142 5.42 5.96 -28.20
N THR A 143 6.23 5.24 -28.95
CA THR A 143 7.22 5.85 -29.85
C THR A 143 6.52 6.36 -31.11
N TYR A 144 6.46 7.69 -31.26
CA TYR A 144 6.09 8.37 -32.50
C TYR A 144 7.32 8.64 -33.37
#